data_AF-A0AAD6UTT6-F1
#
_entry.id   AF-A0AAD6UTT6-F1
#
_cell.length_a   1.000
_cell.length_b   1.000
_cell.length_c   1.000
_cell.angle_alpha   90.00
_cell.angle_beta   90.00
_cell.angle_gamma   90.00
#
_symmetry.space_group_name_H-M   'P 1'
#
loop_
_entity.id
_entity.type
_entity.pdbx_description
1 polymer ?
#
loop_
_entity_poly.entity_id
_entity_poly.type
_entity_poly.pdbx_seq_one_letter_code
_entity_poly.pdbx_strand_id
1 'polypeptide(L)'
;MSSRTKCGATCSAHCPALPQELQLPASPCPEHLVTNSVPSDLQTNEIYTLILSTEAEISDLDAKIVNLQRALDRLKLKRAGLTDFVKSHRGVVSTIRRLPSELLAEIFSHSLDASDSFHSPEALLHVVSVCKRWRTIALASPVLWRRIRYDYPSHRFATPTVRSCGTLHQVGSRYYWIHIQPLQFPTCGPITH
;
A
#
# COMPACT_ATOMS: atom_id res chain seq x y z
N MET A 1 10.04 -20.92 -43.08
CA MET A 1 8.86 -20.21 -43.62
C MET A 1 8.55 -19.07 -42.67
N SER A 2 8.73 -17.84 -43.14
CA SER A 2 8.79 -16.61 -42.33
C SER A 2 7.41 -15.97 -42.24
N SER A 3 6.82 -15.95 -41.04
CA SER A 3 5.56 -15.25 -40.78
C SER A 3 5.84 -14.00 -39.94
N ARG A 4 6.12 -12.88 -40.61
CA ARG A 4 6.15 -11.55 -39.99
C ARG A 4 4.73 -11.01 -39.92
N THR A 5 4.18 -10.92 -38.72
CA THR A 5 2.91 -10.25 -38.46
C THR A 5 3.11 -8.74 -38.68
N LYS A 6 2.53 -8.18 -39.75
CA LYS A 6 2.46 -6.73 -39.98
C LYS A 6 1.55 -6.13 -38.90
N CYS A 7 2.11 -5.28 -38.04
CA CYS A 7 1.31 -4.45 -37.14
C CYS A 7 0.59 -3.37 -37.95
N GLY A 8 -0.72 -3.24 -37.74
CA GLY A 8 -1.57 -2.25 -38.41
C GLY A 8 -1.17 -0.82 -38.08
N ALA A 9 -1.20 0.04 -39.08
CA ALA A 9 -0.74 1.42 -39.01
C ALA A 9 -1.77 2.31 -38.27
N THR A 10 -1.61 2.51 -36.96
CA THR A 10 -2.05 3.72 -36.21
C THR A 10 -1.51 3.73 -34.77
N CYS A 11 -0.18 3.74 -34.60
CA CYS A 11 0.43 4.04 -33.30
C CYS A 11 1.43 5.19 -33.47
N SER A 12 0.97 6.42 -33.25
CA SER A 12 1.82 7.60 -33.27
C SER A 12 2.64 7.68 -31.98
N ALA A 13 3.96 7.62 -32.16
CA ALA A 13 4.99 8.17 -31.28
C ALA A 13 5.00 7.72 -29.81
N HIS A 14 5.30 6.43 -29.53
CA HIS A 14 6.31 6.03 -28.52
C HIS A 14 6.41 4.49 -28.48
N CYS A 15 6.94 3.87 -29.53
CA CYS A 15 7.48 2.53 -29.35
C CYS A 15 8.91 2.71 -28.83
N PRO A 16 9.22 2.45 -27.55
CA PRO A 16 10.60 2.19 -27.20
C PRO A 16 11.04 1.04 -28.11
N ALA A 17 12.09 1.28 -28.90
CA ALA A 17 12.64 0.28 -29.79
C ALA A 17 12.72 -1.05 -29.05
N LEU A 18 12.24 -2.13 -29.69
CA LEU A 18 12.42 -3.47 -29.18
C LEU A 18 13.89 -3.63 -28.75
N PRO A 19 14.17 -4.33 -27.63
CA PRO A 19 15.54 -4.63 -27.24
C PRO A 19 16.28 -5.20 -28.45
N GLN A 20 17.46 -4.67 -28.75
CA GLN A 20 18.36 -5.25 -29.75
C GLN A 20 18.36 -6.76 -29.53
N GLU A 21 18.01 -7.52 -30.57
CA GLU A 21 18.04 -8.99 -30.52
C GLU A 21 19.35 -9.43 -29.89
N LEU A 22 19.28 -10.37 -28.95
CA LEU A 22 20.43 -10.94 -28.25
C LEU A 22 21.39 -11.55 -29.28
N GLN A 23 22.37 -10.78 -29.73
CA GLN A 23 23.41 -11.22 -30.65
C GLN A 23 24.47 -11.96 -29.84
N LEU A 24 24.25 -13.25 -29.62
CA LEU A 24 25.27 -14.13 -29.05
C LEU A 24 26.29 -14.51 -30.13
N PRO A 25 27.60 -14.58 -29.79
CA PRO A 25 28.59 -15.05 -30.73
C PRO A 25 28.34 -16.52 -31.09
N ALA A 26 28.50 -16.86 -32.36
CA ALA A 26 28.38 -18.25 -32.82
C ALA A 26 29.59 -19.08 -32.36
N SER A 27 29.36 -20.35 -32.03
CA SER A 27 30.45 -21.27 -31.72
C SER A 27 31.30 -21.55 -32.97
N PRO A 28 32.64 -21.48 -32.90
CA PRO A 28 33.54 -21.86 -33.98
C PRO A 28 33.46 -23.36 -34.30
N CYS A 29 32.99 -24.16 -33.33
CA CYS A 29 33.03 -25.62 -33.36
C CYS A 29 31.74 -26.21 -32.76
N PRO A 30 30.58 -26.07 -33.41
CA PRO A 30 29.30 -26.49 -32.85
C PRO A 30 29.19 -28.01 -32.65
N GLU A 31 29.88 -28.81 -33.47
CA GLU A 31 29.87 -30.28 -33.37
C GLU A 31 30.54 -30.79 -32.07
N HIS A 32 31.58 -30.10 -31.61
CA HIS A 32 32.26 -30.41 -30.35
C HIS A 32 31.41 -30.03 -29.11
N LEU A 33 30.33 -29.26 -29.27
CA LEU A 33 29.38 -28.99 -28.18
C LEU A 33 28.42 -30.15 -27.93
N VAL A 34 28.27 -31.05 -28.90
CA VAL A 34 27.32 -32.17 -28.86
C VAL A 34 28.03 -33.53 -28.79
N THR A 35 29.31 -33.58 -29.19
CA THR A 35 30.11 -34.81 -29.23
C THR A 35 31.28 -34.74 -28.24
N ASN A 36 31.73 -35.90 -27.73
CA ASN A 36 32.94 -36.01 -26.89
C ASN A 36 34.23 -36.14 -27.73
N SER A 37 34.23 -35.59 -28.95
CA SER A 37 35.39 -35.65 -29.84
C SER A 37 36.44 -34.62 -29.41
N VAL A 38 37.71 -35.01 -29.45
CA VAL A 38 38.83 -34.13 -29.04
C VAL A 38 39.03 -33.04 -30.10
N PRO A 39 38.99 -31.74 -29.73
CA PRO A 39 39.30 -30.64 -30.65
C PRO A 39 40.79 -30.63 -31.02
N SER A 40 41.12 -30.17 -32.23
CA SER A 40 42.49 -29.88 -32.61
C SER A 40 43.05 -28.67 -31.85
N ASP A 41 44.37 -28.51 -31.85
CA ASP A 41 45.04 -27.37 -31.18
C ASP A 41 44.57 -26.01 -31.73
N LEU A 42 44.32 -25.92 -33.05
CA LEU A 42 43.79 -24.72 -33.69
C LEU A 42 42.39 -24.38 -33.18
N GLN A 43 41.49 -25.36 -33.16
CA GLN A 43 40.12 -25.19 -32.66
C GLN A 43 40.12 -24.83 -31.17
N THR A 44 41.02 -25.44 -30.40
CA THR A 44 41.19 -25.15 -28.97
C THR A 44 41.58 -23.68 -28.76
N ASN A 45 42.53 -23.17 -29.55
CA ASN A 45 42.91 -21.75 -29.48
C ASN A 45 41.76 -20.82 -29.88
N GLU A 46 41.03 -21.11 -30.96
CA GLU A 46 39.85 -20.34 -31.37
C GLU A 46 38.79 -20.29 -30.26
N ILE A 47 38.52 -21.43 -29.61
CA ILE A 47 37.61 -21.50 -28.46
C ILE A 47 38.11 -20.62 -27.31
N TYR A 48 39.40 -20.69 -26.96
CA TYR A 48 39.96 -19.83 -25.91
C TYR A 48 39.83 -18.34 -26.23
N THR A 49 40.11 -17.93 -27.47
CA THR A 49 39.96 -16.52 -27.87
C THR A 49 38.51 -16.04 -27.74
N LEU A 50 37.54 -16.89 -28.13
CA LEU A 50 36.12 -16.58 -28.01
C LEU A 50 35.70 -16.50 -26.54
N ILE A 51 36.16 -17.41 -25.69
CA ILE A 51 35.86 -17.38 -24.25
C ILE A 51 36.35 -16.05 -23.66
N LEU A 52 37.61 -15.70 -23.92
CA LEU A 52 38.20 -14.46 -23.39
C LEU A 52 37.45 -13.21 -23.86
N SER A 53 37.08 -13.13 -25.14
CA SER A 53 36.31 -12.00 -25.64
C SER A 53 34.89 -11.93 -25.04
N THR A 54 34.25 -13.09 -24.86
CA THR A 54 32.90 -13.19 -24.29
C THR A 54 32.92 -12.81 -22.80
N GLU A 55 33.91 -13.27 -22.04
CA GLU A 55 34.09 -12.89 -20.63
C GLU A 55 34.33 -11.39 -20.47
N ALA A 56 35.11 -10.77 -21.37
CA ALA A 56 35.30 -9.33 -21.38
C ALA A 56 33.99 -8.56 -21.67
N GLU A 57 33.18 -9.04 -22.61
CA GLU A 57 31.86 -8.46 -22.90
C GLU A 57 30.90 -8.61 -21.72
N ILE A 58 30.87 -9.78 -21.06
CA ILE A 58 30.08 -9.99 -19.83
C ILE A 58 30.49 -8.98 -18.76
N SER A 59 31.80 -8.79 -18.54
CA SER A 59 32.30 -7.85 -17.54
C SER A 59 31.89 -6.39 -17.82
N ASP A 60 31.93 -5.96 -19.10
CA ASP A 60 31.47 -4.64 -19.51
C ASP A 60 29.95 -4.47 -19.34
N LEU A 61 29.17 -5.50 -19.67
CA LEU A 61 27.72 -5.51 -19.45
C LEU A 61 27.38 -5.43 -17.96
N ASP A 62 28.05 -6.18 -17.10
CA ASP A 62 27.86 -6.11 -15.65
C ASP A 62 28.18 -4.70 -15.12
N ALA A 63 29.26 -4.08 -15.58
CA ALA A 63 29.58 -2.71 -15.21
C ALA A 63 28.47 -1.72 -15.64
N LYS A 64 27.94 -1.87 -16.86
CA LYS A 64 26.81 -1.07 -17.37
C LYS A 64 25.54 -1.30 -16.55
N ILE A 65 25.22 -2.54 -16.22
CA ILE A 65 24.07 -2.91 -15.38
C ILE A 65 24.18 -2.22 -14.02
N VAL A 66 25.32 -2.34 -13.35
CA VAL A 66 25.53 -1.72 -12.03
C VAL A 66 25.42 -0.19 -12.12
N ASN A 67 25.98 0.43 -13.16
CA ASN A 67 25.91 1.88 -13.34
C ASN A 67 24.47 2.37 -13.56
N LEU A 68 23.70 1.68 -14.42
CA LEU A 68 22.30 2.01 -14.68
C LEU A 68 21.43 1.77 -13.45
N GLN A 69 21.67 0.68 -12.72
CA GLN A 69 20.97 0.39 -11.47
C GLN A 69 21.20 1.51 -10.43
N ARG A 70 22.46 1.96 -10.25
CA ARG A 70 22.79 3.10 -9.38
C ARG A 70 22.06 4.38 -9.80
N ALA A 71 22.01 4.66 -11.11
CA ALA A 71 21.29 5.83 -11.62
C ALA A 71 19.78 5.75 -11.35
N LEU A 72 19.19 4.57 -11.56
CA LEU A 72 17.78 4.30 -11.30
C LEU A 72 17.46 4.48 -9.81
N ASP A 73 18.29 3.96 -8.92
CA ASP A 73 18.09 4.06 -7.48
C ASP A 73 18.18 5.52 -6.99
N ARG A 74 19.12 6.30 -7.54
CA ARG A 74 19.19 7.75 -7.27
C ARG A 74 17.91 8.47 -7.71
N LEU A 75 17.38 8.15 -8.88
CA LEU A 75 16.14 8.76 -9.39
C LEU A 75 14.93 8.35 -8.55
N LYS A 76 14.84 7.09 -8.13
CA LYS A 76 13.79 6.59 -7.23
C LYS A 76 13.83 7.33 -5.89
N LEU A 77 15.00 7.50 -5.30
CA LEU A 77 15.17 8.23 -4.04
C LEU A 77 14.72 9.69 -4.18
N LYS A 78 15.17 10.38 -5.24
CA LYS A 78 14.75 11.76 -5.51
C LYS A 78 13.24 11.88 -5.70
N ARG A 79 12.63 10.95 -6.45
CA ARG A 79 11.19 10.89 -6.66
C ARG A 79 10.43 10.69 -5.34
N ALA A 80 10.90 9.79 -4.48
CA ALA A 80 10.29 9.56 -3.18
C ALA A 80 10.33 10.84 -2.32
N GLY A 81 11.50 11.47 -2.20
CA GLY A 81 11.65 12.71 -1.44
C GLY A 81 10.76 13.86 -1.96
N LEU A 82 10.69 14.04 -3.28
CA LEU A 82 9.80 15.06 -3.88
C LEU A 82 8.32 14.72 -3.68
N THR A 83 7.95 13.44 -3.71
CA THR A 83 6.58 13.01 -3.45
C THR A 83 6.17 13.36 -2.02
N ASP A 84 7.05 13.11 -1.06
CA ASP A 84 6.80 13.44 0.36
C ASP A 84 6.79 14.95 0.61
N PHE A 85 7.67 15.70 -0.06
CA PHE A 85 7.64 17.16 -0.07
C PHE A 85 6.30 17.70 -0.57
N VAL A 86 5.80 17.22 -1.71
CA VAL A 86 4.50 17.65 -2.25
C VAL A 86 3.36 17.25 -1.31
N LYS A 87 3.36 16.02 -0.77
CA LYS A 87 2.32 15.55 0.16
C LYS A 87 2.23 16.42 1.42
N SER A 88 3.38 16.73 2.04
CA SER A 88 3.41 17.57 3.25
C SER A 88 2.88 18.98 2.98
N HIS A 89 3.26 19.60 1.87
CA HIS A 89 2.80 20.94 1.50
C HIS A 89 1.34 20.98 1.10
N ARG A 90 0.85 19.96 0.36
CA ARG A 90 -0.59 19.78 0.10
C ARG A 90 -1.38 19.66 1.40
N GLY A 91 -0.83 18.97 2.39
CA GLY A 91 -1.38 18.92 3.73
C GLY A 91 -1.52 20.31 4.36
N VAL A 92 -0.50 21.15 4.26
CA VAL A 92 -0.49 22.53 4.80
C VAL A 92 -1.56 23.41 4.16
N VAL A 93 -1.68 23.38 2.83
CA VAL A 93 -2.66 24.23 2.10
C VAL A 93 -4.05 23.62 2.03
N SER A 94 -4.26 22.44 2.63
CA SER A 94 -5.56 21.78 2.63
C SER A 94 -6.63 22.67 3.27
N THR A 95 -7.76 22.82 2.58
CA THR A 95 -8.94 23.57 3.03
C THR A 95 -9.43 23.10 4.40
N ILE A 96 -9.23 21.82 4.72
CA ILE A 96 -9.63 21.23 5.99
C ILE A 96 -8.94 21.86 7.20
N ARG A 97 -7.72 22.40 7.01
CA ARG A 97 -7.00 23.12 8.08
C ARG A 97 -7.60 24.49 8.37
N ARG A 98 -8.33 25.08 7.42
CA ARG A 98 -8.92 26.43 7.54
C ARG A 98 -10.35 26.41 8.07
N LEU A 99 -11.05 25.28 8.00
CA LEU A 99 -12.38 25.12 8.60
C LEU A 99 -12.31 25.36 10.11
N PRO A 100 -13.22 26.14 10.71
CA PRO A 100 -13.43 26.18 12.16
C PRO A 100 -13.72 24.80 12.75
N SER A 101 -13.49 24.65 14.05
CA SER A 101 -13.65 23.36 14.74
C SER A 101 -15.12 22.91 14.78
N GLU A 102 -16.04 23.87 14.85
CA GLU A 102 -17.48 23.69 14.88
C GLU A 102 -17.99 23.07 13.57
N LEU A 103 -17.58 23.65 12.44
CA LEU A 103 -17.95 23.13 11.11
C LEU A 103 -17.35 21.76 10.85
N LEU A 104 -16.14 21.50 11.36
CA LEU A 104 -15.54 20.15 11.29
C LEU A 104 -16.33 19.13 12.09
N ALA A 105 -16.77 19.48 13.30
CA ALA A 105 -17.60 18.60 14.12
C ALA A 105 -18.97 18.33 13.48
N GLU A 106 -19.57 19.33 12.83
CA GLU A 106 -20.82 19.20 12.08
C GLU A 106 -20.66 18.26 10.87
N ILE A 107 -19.58 18.42 10.09
CA ILE A 107 -19.23 17.50 9.00
C ILE A 107 -19.07 16.07 9.52
N PHE A 108 -18.40 15.87 10.66
CA PHE A 108 -18.26 14.54 11.27
C PHE A 108 -19.61 13.96 11.64
N SER A 109 -20.50 14.75 12.27
CA SER A 109 -21.84 14.29 12.64
C SER A 109 -22.62 13.81 11.42
N HIS A 110 -22.66 14.62 10.36
CA HIS A 110 -23.34 14.24 9.11
C HIS A 110 -22.71 13.01 8.44
N SER A 111 -21.38 12.90 8.46
CA SER A 111 -20.68 11.76 7.86
C SER A 111 -20.94 10.45 8.61
N LEU A 112 -21.23 10.52 9.91
CA LEU A 112 -21.54 9.37 10.76
C LEU A 112 -23.04 9.03 10.77
N ASP A 113 -23.91 10.02 10.56
CA ASP A 113 -25.38 9.84 10.49
C ASP A 113 -25.86 9.41 9.09
N ALA A 114 -25.17 9.79 8.01
CA ALA A 114 -25.60 9.51 6.63
C ALA A 114 -25.50 8.04 6.21
N SER A 115 -25.04 7.17 7.10
CA SER A 115 -24.93 5.75 6.81
C SER A 115 -25.59 4.93 7.92
N ASP A 116 -26.66 4.23 7.55
CA ASP A 116 -27.36 3.26 8.39
C ASP A 116 -26.42 2.17 8.95
N SER A 117 -25.23 2.01 8.37
CA SER A 117 -24.18 1.05 8.76
C SER A 117 -23.03 1.67 9.58
N PHE A 118 -22.96 2.99 9.79
CA PHE A 118 -21.76 3.68 10.35
C PHE A 118 -21.91 4.13 11.81
N HIS A 119 -22.97 3.73 12.50
CA HIS A 119 -23.00 3.83 13.98
C HIS A 119 -22.12 2.77 14.66
N SER A 120 -21.30 2.06 13.88
CA SER A 120 -20.30 1.14 14.38
C SER A 120 -19.06 1.94 14.85
N PRO A 121 -18.35 1.50 15.90
CA PRO A 121 -17.17 2.19 16.42
C PRO A 121 -16.11 2.49 15.34
N GLU A 122 -16.05 1.68 14.29
CA GLU A 122 -15.11 1.76 13.18
C GLU A 122 -15.19 3.10 12.42
N ALA A 123 -16.40 3.64 12.22
CA ALA A 123 -16.56 4.91 11.51
C ALA A 123 -15.97 6.10 12.30
N LEU A 124 -16.18 6.11 13.62
CA LEU A 124 -15.53 7.06 14.52
C LEU A 124 -14.02 6.88 14.54
N LEU A 125 -13.54 5.63 14.52
CA LEU A 125 -12.12 5.30 14.42
C LEU A 125 -11.48 5.87 13.14
N HIS A 126 -12.19 5.83 12.01
CA HIS A 126 -11.73 6.48 10.77
C HIS A 126 -11.53 7.99 10.97
N VAL A 127 -12.51 8.70 11.53
CA VAL A 127 -12.42 10.16 11.77
C VAL A 127 -11.25 10.49 12.71
N VAL A 128 -11.11 9.79 13.84
CA VAL A 128 -10.03 10.07 14.81
C VAL A 128 -8.66 9.59 14.33
N SER A 129 -8.57 8.78 13.27
CA SER A 129 -7.30 8.32 12.70
C SER A 129 -6.63 9.33 11.76
N VAL A 130 -7.40 10.25 11.17
CA VAL A 130 -6.91 11.14 10.09
C VAL A 130 -5.75 12.04 10.53
N CYS A 131 -5.94 12.81 11.60
CA CYS A 131 -4.88 13.66 12.16
C CYS A 131 -5.14 14.04 13.62
N LYS A 132 -4.13 14.61 14.29
CA LYS A 132 -4.24 15.08 15.68
C LYS A 132 -5.41 16.05 15.88
N ARG A 133 -5.61 17.01 14.96
CA ARG A 133 -6.68 18.00 15.07
C ARG A 133 -8.07 17.37 15.00
N TRP A 134 -8.29 16.45 14.06
CA TRP A 134 -9.57 15.75 13.93
C TRP A 134 -9.88 14.93 15.18
N ARG A 135 -8.87 14.23 15.72
CA ARG A 135 -9.00 13.52 16.99
C ARG A 135 -9.38 14.45 18.14
N THR A 136 -8.69 15.58 18.29
CA THR A 136 -9.01 16.57 19.34
C THR A 136 -10.43 17.08 19.21
N ILE A 137 -10.85 17.48 18.01
CA ILE A 137 -12.21 17.98 17.76
C ILE A 137 -13.24 16.89 18.05
N ALA A 138 -13.01 15.67 17.56
CA ALA A 138 -13.94 14.57 17.72
C ALA A 138 -14.12 14.19 19.20
N LEU A 139 -13.03 14.11 19.97
CA LEU A 139 -13.08 13.85 21.42
C LEU A 139 -13.75 14.99 22.19
N ALA A 140 -13.57 16.24 21.76
CA ALA A 140 -14.20 17.41 22.36
C ALA A 140 -15.66 17.62 21.94
N SER A 141 -16.22 16.77 21.07
CA SER A 141 -17.57 16.89 20.54
C SER A 141 -18.47 15.75 21.03
N PRO A 142 -19.18 15.91 22.18
CA PRO A 142 -20.00 14.84 22.77
C PRO A 142 -21.10 14.32 21.84
N VAL A 143 -21.55 15.13 20.87
CA VAL A 143 -22.57 14.74 19.88
C VAL A 143 -22.15 13.51 19.08
N LEU A 144 -20.86 13.36 18.79
CA LEU A 144 -20.31 12.25 17.99
C LEU A 144 -20.28 10.93 18.76
N TRP A 145 -20.26 10.98 20.09
CA TRP A 145 -20.16 9.80 20.97
C TRP A 145 -21.52 9.35 21.50
N ARG A 146 -22.61 10.05 21.15
CA ARG A 146 -23.97 9.74 21.63
C ARG A 146 -24.51 8.42 21.09
N ARG A 147 -24.06 7.97 19.90
CA ARG A 147 -24.61 6.82 19.17
C ARG A 147 -23.52 5.82 18.77
N ILE A 148 -22.96 5.13 19.77
CA ILE A 148 -22.04 4.01 19.53
C ILE A 148 -22.82 2.71 19.70
N ARG A 149 -23.05 1.98 18.60
CA ARG A 149 -23.63 0.63 18.65
C ARG A 149 -22.50 -0.37 18.77
N TYR A 150 -22.44 -1.05 19.92
CA TYR A 150 -21.53 -2.19 20.08
C TYR A 150 -22.30 -3.46 19.72
N ASP A 151 -21.97 -4.05 18.58
CA ASP A 151 -22.47 -5.39 18.26
C ASP A 151 -21.70 -6.38 19.11
N TYR A 152 -22.34 -6.85 20.19
CA TYR A 152 -21.82 -7.99 20.92
C TYR A 152 -21.86 -9.19 19.96
N PRO A 153 -20.72 -9.88 19.70
CA PRO A 153 -20.78 -11.13 18.98
C PRO A 153 -21.64 -12.04 19.83
N SER A 154 -22.87 -12.31 19.36
CA SER A 154 -23.76 -13.29 19.95
C SER A 154 -23.03 -14.61 19.94
N HIS A 155 -22.28 -14.90 20.99
CA HIS A 155 -21.94 -16.26 21.33
C HIS A 155 -23.27 -16.95 21.37
N ARG A 156 -23.53 -17.79 20.38
CA ARG A 156 -24.57 -18.80 20.44
C ARG A 156 -24.23 -19.59 21.69
N PHE A 157 -24.82 -19.19 22.82
CA PHE A 157 -25.08 -20.13 23.87
C PHE A 157 -25.99 -21.14 23.20
N ALA A 158 -25.39 -22.20 22.66
CA ALA A 158 -26.10 -23.44 22.47
C ALA A 158 -26.59 -23.78 23.87
N THR A 159 -27.82 -23.35 24.16
CA THR A 159 -28.51 -23.78 25.37
C THR A 159 -28.51 -25.30 25.29
N PRO A 160 -27.95 -26.01 26.29
CA PRO A 160 -28.25 -27.42 26.40
C PRO A 160 -29.77 -27.48 26.51
N THR A 161 -30.43 -28.18 25.60
CA THR A 161 -31.86 -28.40 25.64
C THR A 161 -32.19 -29.17 26.92
N VAL A 162 -32.35 -28.46 28.04
CA VAL A 162 -33.03 -29.00 29.21
C VAL A 162 -34.50 -28.92 28.88
N ARG A 163 -35.09 -30.09 28.61
CA ARG A 163 -36.54 -30.26 28.65
C ARG A 163 -37.01 -29.87 30.05
N SER A 164 -37.58 -28.68 30.22
CA SER A 164 -38.47 -28.40 31.33
C SER A 164 -39.69 -27.64 30.82
N CYS A 165 -40.83 -28.29 30.97
CA CYS A 165 -42.17 -27.72 30.85
C CYS A 165 -42.30 -26.54 31.82
N GLY A 166 -42.59 -25.33 31.31
CA GLY A 166 -42.80 -24.14 32.13
C GLY A 166 -43.00 -22.90 31.26
N THR A 167 -44.14 -22.24 31.44
CA THR A 167 -44.68 -21.11 30.69
C THR A 167 -43.68 -19.97 30.44
N LEU A 168 -43.54 -19.53 29.19
CA LEU A 168 -42.81 -18.32 28.81
C LEU A 168 -43.58 -17.08 29.30
N HIS A 169 -43.01 -16.37 30.28
CA HIS A 169 -43.32 -14.96 30.49
C HIS A 169 -42.17 -14.12 29.91
N GLN A 170 -42.54 -13.20 29.03
CA GLN A 170 -41.66 -12.29 28.31
C GLN A 170 -40.88 -11.40 29.28
N VAL A 171 -39.56 -11.60 29.41
CA VAL A 171 -38.68 -10.72 30.19
C VAL A 171 -38.10 -9.65 29.26
N GLY A 172 -38.37 -8.40 29.61
CA GLY A 172 -38.05 -7.21 28.83
C GLY A 172 -36.56 -7.04 28.51
N SER A 173 -36.29 -6.45 27.34
CA SER A 173 -34.97 -5.94 26.95
C SER A 173 -34.50 -4.89 27.97
N ARG A 174 -33.49 -5.24 28.78
CA ARG A 174 -32.76 -4.25 29.57
C ARG A 174 -31.77 -3.52 28.65
N TYR A 175 -32.14 -2.33 28.20
CA TYR A 175 -31.18 -1.37 27.67
C TYR A 175 -30.52 -0.66 28.86
N TYR A 176 -29.23 -0.89 29.06
CA TYR A 176 -28.43 -0.09 29.99
C TYR A 176 -27.78 1.05 29.22
N TRP A 177 -28.15 2.28 29.58
CA TRP A 177 -27.49 3.49 29.11
C TRP A 177 -26.14 3.63 29.82
N ILE A 178 -25.05 3.48 29.09
CA ILE A 178 -23.73 3.86 29.62
C ILE A 178 -23.68 5.39 29.56
N HIS A 179 -23.90 6.04 30.69
CA HIS A 179 -23.57 7.46 30.85
C HIS A 179 -22.05 7.61 30.83
N ILE A 180 -21.48 7.90 29.66
CA ILE A 180 -20.09 8.36 29.56
C ILE A 180 -20.10 9.82 30.02
N GLN A 181 -19.76 10.07 31.29
CA GLN A 181 -19.46 11.43 31.74
C GLN A 181 -18.20 11.93 31.03
N PRO A 182 -18.16 13.21 30.62
CA PRO A 182 -16.96 13.78 30.01
C PRO A 182 -15.79 13.70 30.99
N LEU A 183 -14.68 13.13 30.54
CA LEU A 183 -13.41 13.12 31.26
C LEU A 183 -13.01 14.56 31.57
N GLN A 184 -13.12 14.96 32.84
CA GLN A 184 -12.53 16.19 33.33
C GLN A 184 -11.01 16.01 33.36
N PHE A 185 -10.31 16.64 32.42
CA PHE A 185 -8.87 16.77 32.48
C PHE A 185 -8.50 17.74 33.63
N PRO A 186 -7.55 17.40 34.52
CA PRO A 186 -7.14 18.31 35.58
C PRO A 186 -6.46 19.54 34.97
N THR A 187 -6.99 20.72 35.27
CA THR A 187 -6.37 22.00 34.94
C THR A 187 -5.12 22.17 35.81
N CYS A 188 -3.94 22.15 35.19
CA CYS A 188 -2.72 22.58 35.86
C CYS A 188 -2.81 24.08 36.17
N GLY A 189 -2.87 24.43 37.46
CA GLY A 189 -2.72 25.79 37.97
C GLY A 189 -1.27 26.27 37.95
N PRO A 190 -1.02 27.58 38.16
CA PRO A 190 0.17 28.27 37.67
C PRO A 190 1.43 27.97 38.49
N ILE A 191 2.56 27.96 37.80
CA ILE A 191 3.92 27.94 38.36
C ILE A 191 4.16 29.33 38.97
N THR A 192 4.22 29.41 40.30
CA THR A 192 4.75 30.60 41.00
C THR A 192 6.26 30.62 40.89
N HIS A 193 6.77 31.79 40.50
CA HIS A 193 8.18 32.12 40.27
C HIS A 193 9.04 32.08 41.54
#